data_AF-A0A6B3CNZ7-F1
#
_entry.id   AF-A0A6B3CNZ7-F1
#
_cell.length_a   1.000
_cell.length_b   1.000
_cell.length_c   1.000
_cell.angle_alpha   90.00
_cell.angle_beta   90.00
_cell.angle_gamma   90.00
#
_symmetry.space_group_name_H-M   'P 1'
#
loop_
_entity.id
_entity.type
_entity.pdbx_description
1 polymer ?
#
loop_
_entity_poly.entity_id
_entity_poly.type
_entity_poly.pdbx_seq_one_letter_code
_entity_poly.pdbx_strand_id
1 'polypeptide(L)' 'DAEPALTAGRHLAHFEPHLTDPALPLIDLSCGNGTQTRYLAERFPHVVGADLSAAALEHARRADPAG' A
#
# COMPACT_ATOMS: atom_id res chain seq x y z
N ASP A 1 12.77 0.50 -6.00
CA ASP A 1 11.60 1.25 -5.52
C ASP A 1 11.98 2.06 -4.30
N ALA A 2 11.19 3.03 -3.87
CA ALA A 2 11.51 3.82 -2.68
C ALA A 2 11.23 3.03 -1.38
N GLU A 3 12.12 3.17 -0.39
CA GLU A 3 11.96 2.58 0.95
C GLU A 3 10.63 3.08 1.60
N PRO A 4 9.74 2.19 2.07
CA PRO A 4 8.47 2.60 2.66
C PRO A 4 8.59 3.51 3.87
N ALA A 5 9.59 3.27 4.72
CA ALA A 5 9.85 4.11 5.90
C ALA A 5 10.20 5.58 5.54
N LEU A 6 10.66 5.84 4.31
CA LEU A 6 10.96 7.18 3.82
C LEU A 6 9.79 7.82 3.06
N THR A 7 8.72 7.08 2.80
CA THR A 7 7.57 7.51 1.99
C THR A 7 6.25 7.24 2.72
N ALA A 8 5.59 6.10 2.49
CA ALA A 8 4.29 5.80 3.10
C ALA A 8 4.34 5.85 4.63
N GLY A 9 5.43 5.40 5.26
CA GLY A 9 5.60 5.47 6.72
C GLY A 9 5.59 6.89 7.27
N ARG A 10 6.19 7.85 6.54
CA ARG A 10 6.17 9.27 6.95
C ARG A 10 4.79 9.88 6.82
N HIS A 11 4.09 9.60 5.72
CA HIS A 11 2.74 10.10 5.50
C HIS A 11 1.74 9.47 6.47
N LEU A 12 1.86 8.17 6.72
CA LEU A 12 0.99 7.45 7.64
C LEU A 12 1.04 8.05 9.04
N ALA A 13 2.22 8.32 9.59
CA ALA A 13 2.35 8.95 10.90
C ALA A 13 1.65 10.33 11.00
N HIS A 14 1.52 11.04 9.88
CA HIS A 14 0.79 12.30 9.83
C HIS A 14 -0.73 12.11 9.75
N PHE A 15 -1.21 11.10 9.00
CA PHE A 15 -2.64 10.87 8.78
C PHE A 15 -3.30 9.97 9.83
N GLU A 16 -2.54 9.13 10.53
CA GLU A 16 -3.04 8.17 11.53
C GLU A 16 -3.93 8.82 12.60
N PRO A 17 -3.62 10.00 13.17
CA PRO A 17 -4.51 10.67 14.13
C PRO A 17 -5.87 11.09 13.54
N HIS A 18 -5.99 11.13 12.21
CA HIS A 18 -7.20 11.53 11.49
C HIS A 18 -8.01 10.33 10.96
N LEU A 19 -7.51 9.10 11.11
CA LEU A 19 -8.24 7.90 10.72
C LEU A 19 -9.30 7.55 11.78
N THR A 20 -10.56 7.83 11.46
CA THR A 20 -11.68 7.60 12.39
C THR A 20 -12.20 6.17 12.39
N ASP A 21 -11.92 5.40 11.32
CA ASP A 21 -12.26 3.99 11.21
C ASP A 21 -11.16 3.23 10.44
N PRO A 22 -10.21 2.58 11.14
CA PRO A 22 -9.11 1.85 10.51
C PRO A 22 -9.54 0.50 9.92
N ALA A 23 -10.79 0.07 10.11
CA ALA A 23 -11.31 -1.17 9.52
C ALA A 23 -11.78 -0.97 8.06
N LEU A 24 -11.95 0.28 7.61
CA LEU A 24 -12.29 0.57 6.22
C LEU A 24 -11.12 0.21 5.29
N PRO A 25 -11.40 -0.24 4.05
CA PRO A 25 -10.37 -0.52 3.07
C PRO A 25 -9.50 0.71 2.74
N LEU A 26 -8.19 0.54 2.78
CA LEU A 26 -7.22 1.53 2.31
C LEU A 26 -6.85 1.24 0.85
N ILE A 27 -6.88 2.28 0.00
CA ILE A 27 -6.49 2.15 -1.41
C ILE A 27 -5.16 2.85 -1.64
N ASP A 28 -4.16 2.08 -2.10
CA ASP A 28 -2.88 2.59 -2.59
C ASP A 28 -2.98 2.83 -4.10
N LEU A 29 -3.21 4.09 -4.49
CA LEU A 29 -3.40 4.51 -5.89
C LEU A 29 -2.05 4.75 -6.58
N SER A 30 -1.87 4.14 -7.76
CA SER A 30 -0.59 4.04 -8.48
C SER A 30 0.44 3.21 -7.70
N CYS A 31 0.03 2.01 -7.28
CA CYS A 31 0.81 1.17 -6.37
C CYS A 31 2.13 0.64 -6.96
N GLY A 32 2.35 0.74 -8.28
CA GLY A 32 3.56 0.25 -8.93
C GLY A 32 3.77 -1.25 -8.71
N ASN A 33 4.94 -1.61 -8.18
CA ASN A 33 5.27 -3.01 -7.82
C ASN A 33 4.76 -3.42 -6.41
N GLY A 34 3.95 -2.58 -5.77
CA GLY A 34 3.32 -2.87 -4.48
C GLY A 34 4.21 -2.72 -3.25
N THR A 35 5.41 -2.11 -3.36
CA THR A 35 6.32 -1.92 -2.21
C THR A 35 5.64 -1.17 -1.07
N GLN A 36 4.89 -0.10 -1.38
CA GLN A 36 4.14 0.65 -0.38
C GLN A 36 2.88 -0.10 0.07
N THR A 37 2.17 -0.75 -0.85
CA THR A 37 0.96 -1.55 -0.55
C THR A 37 1.24 -2.63 0.50
N ARG A 38 2.33 -3.39 0.38
CA ARG A 38 2.72 -4.42 1.35
C ARG A 38 3.04 -3.84 2.72
N TYR A 39 3.78 -2.73 2.75
CA TYR A 39 4.05 -2.02 4.00
C TYR A 39 2.77 -1.56 4.70
N LEU A 40 1.77 -1.11 3.94
CA LEU A 40 0.46 -0.74 4.48
C LEU A 40 -0.34 -1.97 4.94
N ALA A 41 -0.24 -3.10 4.23
CA ALA A 41 -0.95 -4.34 4.54
C ALA A 41 -0.50 -4.99 5.87
N GLU A 42 0.73 -4.72 6.33
CA GLU A 42 1.18 -5.11 7.67
C GLU A 42 0.46 -4.35 8.80
N ARG A 43 -0.22 -3.22 8.49
CA ARG A 43 -0.76 -2.26 9.47
C ARG A 43 -2.27 -2.13 9.41
N PHE A 44 -2.86 -2.32 8.25
CA PHE A 44 -4.30 -2.20 8.02
C PHE A 44 -4.91 -3.55 7.63
N PRO A 45 -6.13 -3.86 8.09
CA PRO A 45 -6.75 -5.16 7.84
C PRO A 45 -7.10 -5.38 6.37
N HIS A 46 -7.35 -4.31 5.61
CA HIS A 46 -7.78 -4.36 4.22
C HIS A 46 -7.06 -3.30 3.41
N VAL A 47 -6.14 -3.72 2.53
CA VAL A 47 -5.40 -2.82 1.63
C VAL A 47 -5.56 -3.29 0.19
N VAL A 48 -5.83 -2.36 -0.72
CA VAL A 48 -5.97 -2.61 -2.15
C VAL A 48 -4.98 -1.74 -2.91
N GLY A 49 -4.04 -2.38 -3.61
CA GLY A 49 -3.17 -1.71 -4.59
C GLY A 49 -3.87 -1.59 -5.95
N ALA A 50 -3.89 -0.38 -6.52
CA ALA A 50 -4.43 -0.14 -7.86
C ALA A 50 -3.41 0.63 -8.71
N ASP A 51 -3.22 0.19 -9.95
CA ASP A 51 -2.34 0.86 -10.91
C ASP A 51 -2.93 0.73 -12.32
N LEU A 52 -2.70 1.72 -13.17
CA LEU A 52 -3.13 1.69 -14.57
C LEU A 52 -2.27 0.74 -15.41
N SER A 53 -1.04 0.47 -14.98
CA SER A 53 -0.10 -0.41 -15.66
C SER A 53 -0.33 -1.87 -15.28
N ALA A 54 -0.84 -2.65 -16.24
CA ALA A 54 -0.97 -4.11 -16.06
C ALA A 54 0.38 -4.77 -15.74
N ALA A 55 1.48 -4.31 -16.35
CA ALA A 55 2.82 -4.82 -16.09
C ALA A 55 3.29 -4.53 -14.64
N ALA A 56 2.90 -3.38 -14.08
CA ALA A 56 3.19 -3.04 -12.69
C ALA A 56 2.42 -3.96 -11.74
N LEU A 57 1.12 -4.16 -11.98
CA LEU A 57 0.28 -5.08 -11.21
C LEU A 57 0.79 -6.54 -11.27
N GLU A 58 1.25 -7.00 -12.43
CA GLU A 58 1.88 -8.31 -12.54
C GLU A 58 3.15 -8.42 -11.69
N HIS A 59 3.99 -7.37 -11.68
CA HIS A 59 5.16 -7.35 -10.82
C HIS A 59 4.75 -7.36 -9.34
N ALA A 60 3.74 -6.56 -8.96
CA ALA A 60 3.23 -6.53 -7.60
C ALA A 60 2.75 -7.91 -7.12
N ARG A 61 1.93 -8.60 -7.93
CA ARG A 61 1.45 -9.96 -7.62
C ARG A 61 2.56 -11.01 -7.56
N ARG A 62 3.62 -10.86 -8.37
CA ARG A 62 4.78 -11.76 -8.28
C ARG A 62 5.59 -11.52 -7.00
N ALA A 63 5.65 -10.27 -6.53
CA ALA A 63 6.31 -9.89 -5.29
C ALA A 63 5.49 -10.25 -4.05
N ASP A 64 4.16 -10.39 -4.18
CA ASP A 64 3.26 -10.89 -3.15
C ASP A 64 2.27 -11.96 -3.66
N PRO A 65 2.69 -13.24 -3.71
CA PRO A 65 1.81 -14.31 -4.18
C PRO A 65 0.63 -14.62 -3.25
N ALA A 66 0.69 -14.17 -1.99
CA ALA A 66 -0.33 -14.48 -0.98
C ALA A 66 -1.44 -13.42 -0.91
N GLY A 67 -1.17 -12.20 -1.37
CA GLY A 67 -2.17 -11.14 -1.52
C GLY A 67 -1.56 -9.75 -1.46
#